data_AF-A0AAQ3Q6E9-F1
#
_entry.id   AF-A0AAQ3Q6E9-F1
#
_cell.length_a   1.000
_cell.length_b   1.000
_cell.length_c   1.000
_cell.angle_alpha   90.00
_cell.angle_beta   90.00
_cell.angle_gamma   90.00
#
_symmetry.space_group_name_H-M   'P 1'
#
loop_
_entity.id
_entity.type
_entity.pdbx_description
1 polymer ?
#
loop_
_entity_poly.entity_id
_entity_poly.type
_entity_poly.pdbx_seq_one_letter_code
_entity_poly.pdbx_strand_id
1 'polypeptide(L)'
;MVIEIIHDPSRGAPLAWVTFRHQFRYKLQKELFITVEGMYTGQFVYCGRKASLMVGNVLPIWSIPEGAIVCNIEHHVGDRGVLARASSDYAIVISHNPDNGTSRSF
;
A
#
# COMPACT_ATOMS: atom_id res chain seq x y z
N MET A 1 7.53 -0.81 10.21
CA MET A 1 8.43 0.37 10.16
C MET A 1 9.32 0.25 8.94
N VAL A 2 9.50 1.33 8.20
CA VAL A 2 10.42 1.41 7.06
C VAL A 2 11.85 1.40 7.60
N ILE A 3 12.64 0.42 7.16
CA ILE A 3 14.04 0.26 7.57
C ILE A 3 14.98 0.96 6.60
N GLU A 4 14.67 0.88 5.30
CA GLU A 4 15.52 1.38 4.24
C GLU A 4 14.69 1.55 2.96
N ILE A 5 15.04 2.56 2.17
CA ILE A 5 14.51 2.78 0.82
C ILE A 5 15.64 2.47 -0.16
N ILE A 6 15.40 1.50 -1.04
CA ILE A 6 16.36 1.03 -2.03
C ILE A 6 15.90 1.46 -3.42
N HIS A 7 16.87 1.78 -4.28
CA HIS A 7 16.63 2.03 -5.69
C HIS A 7 17.09 0.83 -6.51
N ASP A 8 16.16 0.22 -7.25
CA ASP A 8 16.46 -0.88 -8.18
C ASP A 8 16.56 -0.27 -9.59
N PRO A 9 17.73 -0.33 -10.26
CA PRO A 9 17.92 0.26 -11.59
C PRO A 9 16.96 -0.31 -12.67
N SER A 10 16.41 -1.50 -12.46
CA SER A 10 15.45 -2.14 -13.36
C SER A 10 14.01 -1.68 -13.13
N ARG A 11 13.76 -0.85 -12.10
CA ARG A 11 12.45 -0.30 -11.74
C ARG A 11 12.52 1.22 -11.67
N GLY A 12 11.55 1.88 -12.30
CA GLY A 12 11.43 3.34 -12.12
C GLY A 12 11.09 3.73 -10.68
N ALA A 13 10.28 2.92 -10.00
CA ALA A 13 9.83 3.20 -8.64
C ALA A 13 10.82 2.65 -7.59
N PRO A 14 11.20 3.43 -6.57
CA PRO A 14 11.97 2.91 -5.46
C PRO A 14 11.17 1.89 -4.65
N LEU A 15 11.89 1.05 -3.93
CA LEU A 15 11.33 0.02 -3.06
C LEU A 15 11.70 0.32 -1.62
N ALA A 16 10.91 -0.16 -0.67
CA ALA A 16 11.16 0.02 0.74
C ALA A 16 11.13 -1.30 1.49
N TRP A 17 12.13 -1.52 2.33
CA TRP A 17 12.10 -2.61 3.30
C TRP A 17 11.26 -2.21 4.48
N VAL A 18 10.12 -2.87 4.65
CA VAL A 18 9.23 -2.64 5.80
C VAL A 18 9.31 -3.85 6.72
N THR A 19 9.61 -3.60 7.99
CA THR A 19 9.61 -4.64 9.02
C THR A 19 8.32 -4.61 9.81
N PHE A 20 7.68 -5.77 9.91
CA PHE A 20 6.51 -6.04 10.73
C PHE A 20 6.85 -7.02 11.85
N ARG A 21 6.10 -6.95 12.96
CA ARG A 21 6.17 -7.97 14.00
C ARG A 21 5.27 -9.13 13.61
N HIS A 22 5.79 -10.35 13.67
CA HIS A 22 5.00 -11.54 13.38
C HIS A 22 3.92 -11.71 14.45
N GLN A 23 2.69 -12.05 14.05
CA GLN A 23 1.53 -12.11 14.95
C GLN A 23 1.62 -13.26 15.97
N PHE A 24 2.11 -14.43 15.53
CA PHE A 24 2.12 -15.66 16.35
C PHE A 24 3.47 -16.06 16.93
N ARG A 25 4.56 -15.43 16.48
CA ARG A 25 5.93 -15.83 16.83
C ARG A 25 6.73 -14.59 17.20
N TYR A 26 7.69 -14.74 18.11
CA TYR A 26 8.62 -13.66 18.45
C TYR A 26 9.69 -13.49 17.35
N LYS A 27 9.25 -13.03 16.17
CA LYS A 27 10.09 -12.82 14.98
C LYS A 27 9.67 -11.54 14.27
N LEU A 28 10.65 -10.90 13.63
CA LEU A 28 10.42 -9.80 12.70
C LEU A 28 10.29 -10.35 11.27
N GLN A 29 9.29 -9.87 10.54
CA GLN A 29 9.05 -10.20 9.14
C GLN A 29 9.40 -8.98 8.30
N LYS A 30 10.36 -9.13 7.41
CA LYS A 30 10.73 -8.10 6.44
C LYS A 30 9.96 -8.34 5.16
N GLU A 31 9.27 -7.31 4.69
CA GLU A 31 8.53 -7.31 3.44
C GLU A 31 9.04 -6.17 2.56
N LEU A 32 9.00 -6.37 1.26
CA LEU A 32 9.40 -5.39 0.27
C LEU A 32 8.15 -4.68 -0.26
N PHE A 33 8.08 -3.37 -0.05
CA PHE A 33 6.96 -2.53 -0.47
C PHE A 33 7.39 -1.63 -1.62
N ILE A 34 6.42 -1.20 -2.43
CA ILE A 34 6.64 -0.08 -3.35
C ILE A 34 6.63 1.19 -2.51
N THR A 35 7.61 2.05 -2.75
CA THR A 35 7.70 3.35 -2.08
C THR A 35 6.70 4.30 -2.68
N VAL A 36 5.96 4.99 -1.82
CA VAL A 36 5.10 6.12 -2.21
C VAL A 36 5.83 7.43 -2.00
N GLU A 37 5.45 8.44 -2.76
CA GLU A 37 5.97 9.79 -2.57
C GLU A 37 5.72 10.26 -1.14
N GLY A 38 6.73 10.84 -0.50
CA GLY A 38 6.67 11.27 0.90
C GLY A 38 6.94 10.17 1.93
N MET A 39 7.14 8.91 1.52
CA MET A 39 7.56 7.85 2.45
C MET A 39 9.05 7.99 2.81
N TYR A 40 9.39 7.79 4.10
CA TYR A 40 10.76 7.99 4.60
C TYR A 40 11.22 6.87 5.53
N THR A 41 12.55 6.72 5.66
CA THR A 41 13.16 5.74 6.57
C THR A 41 12.82 6.05 8.02
N GLY A 42 12.42 5.02 8.78
CA GLY A 42 11.95 5.16 10.16
C GLY A 42 10.45 5.42 10.29
N GLN A 43 9.73 5.64 9.18
CA GLN A 43 8.28 5.81 9.20
C GLN A 43 7.55 4.54 9.67
N PHE A 44 6.51 4.71 10.47
CA PHE A 44 5.59 3.63 10.81
C PHE A 44 4.52 3.47 9.73
N VAL A 45 4.50 2.28 9.13
CA VAL A 45 3.48 1.86 8.16
C VAL A 45 2.52 0.91 8.85
N TYR A 46 1.24 1.21 8.73
CA TYR A 46 0.14 0.41 9.27
C TYR A 46 -0.65 -0.23 8.14
N CYS A 47 -0.89 -1.54 8.26
CA CYS A 47 -1.66 -2.30 7.30
C CYS A 47 -2.89 -2.90 7.98
N GLY A 48 -4.08 -2.60 7.47
CA GLY A 48 -5.32 -3.23 7.91
C GLY A 48 -6.50 -2.28 8.03
N ARG A 49 -7.65 -2.84 8.38
CA ARG A 49 -8.96 -2.13 8.40
C ARG A 49 -9.05 -0.96 9.39
N LYS A 50 -8.22 -0.97 10.45
CA LYS A 50 -8.18 0.07 11.49
C LYS A 50 -7.00 1.04 11.33
N ALA A 51 -6.23 0.92 10.25
CA ALA A 51 -5.16 1.87 9.98
C ALA A 51 -5.77 3.24 9.70
N SER A 52 -5.08 4.31 10.10
CA SER A 52 -5.47 5.66 9.74
C SER A 52 -5.12 5.93 8.28
N LEU A 53 -5.89 6.79 7.62
CA LEU A 53 -5.60 7.24 6.26
C LEU A 53 -4.39 8.19 6.28
N MET A 54 -3.20 7.62 6.09
CA MET A 54 -1.94 8.35 6.00
C MET A 54 -1.11 7.81 4.84
N VAL A 55 -0.23 8.64 4.29
CA VAL A 55 0.69 8.27 3.21
C VAL A 55 1.52 7.05 3.64
N GLY A 56 1.52 6.01 2.80
CA GLY A 56 2.25 4.76 3.04
C GLY A 56 1.47 3.69 3.81
N ASN A 57 0.33 4.03 4.44
CA ASN A 57 -0.52 3.03 5.08
C ASN A 57 -1.31 2.22 4.04
N VAL A 58 -1.60 0.96 4.38
CA VAL A 58 -2.38 0.06 3.52
C VAL A 58 -3.74 -0.17 4.14
N LEU A 59 -4.77 0.33 3.47
CA LEU A 59 -6.16 0.22 3.86
C LEU A 59 -6.95 -0.54 2.80
N PRO A 60 -8.06 -1.20 3.18
CA PRO A 60 -8.96 -1.73 2.18
C PRO A 60 -9.65 -0.60 1.40
N ILE A 61 -9.84 -0.80 0.10
CA ILE A 61 -10.38 0.22 -0.82
C ILE A 61 -11.72 0.77 -0.35
N TRP A 62 -12.63 -0.08 0.17
CA TRP A 62 -13.95 0.36 0.64
C TRP A 62 -13.91 1.30 1.87
N SER A 63 -12.77 1.43 2.55
CA SER A 63 -12.58 2.36 3.67
C SER A 63 -11.88 3.66 3.28
N ILE A 64 -11.38 3.74 2.05
CA ILE A 64 -10.70 4.91 1.51
C ILE A 64 -11.77 5.79 0.88
N PRO A 65 -11.82 7.11 1.14
CA PRO A 65 -12.83 7.98 0.57
C PRO A 65 -12.65 8.16 -0.95
N GLU A 66 -13.76 8.44 -1.63
CA GLU A 66 -13.77 8.81 -3.04
C GLU A 66 -12.91 10.07 -3.27
N GLY A 67 -12.21 10.11 -4.40
CA GLY A 67 -11.24 11.16 -4.74
C GLY A 67 -9.85 10.97 -4.13
N ALA A 68 -9.65 9.96 -3.26
CA ALA A 68 -8.32 9.65 -2.75
C ALA A 68 -7.42 9.00 -3.80
N ILE A 69 -6.14 9.34 -3.74
CA ILE A 69 -5.08 8.76 -4.57
C ILE A 69 -4.54 7.52 -3.87
N VAL A 70 -4.47 6.41 -4.61
CA VAL A 70 -4.04 5.10 -4.13
C VAL A 70 -3.05 4.46 -5.09
N CYS A 71 -2.23 3.53 -4.59
CA CYS A 71 -1.23 2.81 -5.37
C CYS A 71 -1.14 1.34 -4.92
N ASN A 72 -0.49 0.49 -5.72
CA ASN A 72 -0.28 -0.93 -5.43
C ASN A 72 -1.58 -1.67 -5.05
N ILE A 73 -2.62 -1.48 -5.87
CA ILE A 73 -3.99 -1.92 -5.62
C ILE A 73 -4.14 -3.40 -5.97
N GLU A 74 -4.87 -4.12 -5.13
CA GLU A 74 -5.25 -5.51 -5.37
C GLU A 74 -6.39 -5.60 -6.40
N HIS A 75 -6.22 -6.38 -7.46
CA HIS A 75 -7.31 -6.68 -8.40
C HIS A 75 -8.28 -7.70 -7.79
N HIS A 76 -7.73 -8.68 -7.06
CA HIS A 76 -8.49 -9.60 -6.20
C HIS A 76 -7.93 -9.56 -4.79
N VAL A 77 -8.82 -9.61 -3.79
CA VAL A 77 -8.43 -9.58 -2.37
C VAL A 77 -7.37 -10.66 -2.09
N GLY A 78 -6.19 -10.23 -1.62
CA GLY A 78 -5.07 -11.09 -1.26
C GLY A 78 -4.04 -11.34 -2.38
N ASP A 79 -4.17 -10.72 -3.55
CA ASP A 79 -3.17 -10.82 -4.63
C ASP A 79 -1.89 -10.00 -4.37
N ARG A 80 -1.83 -9.25 -3.26
CA ARG A 80 -0.67 -8.45 -2.80
C ARG A 80 -0.30 -7.28 -3.72
N GLY A 81 -1.24 -6.82 -4.54
CA GLY A 81 -1.09 -5.62 -5.35
C GLY A 81 -0.61 -5.94 -6.76
N VAL A 82 -1.45 -5.58 -7.75
CA VAL A 82 -1.23 -5.84 -9.18
C VAL A 82 -1.31 -4.56 -10.00
N LEU A 83 -2.13 -3.58 -9.57
CA LEU A 83 -2.40 -2.34 -10.30
C LEU A 83 -1.65 -1.15 -9.68
N ALA A 84 -1.39 -0.10 -10.46
CA ALA A 84 -0.71 1.13 -10.03
C ALA A 84 0.64 0.87 -9.33
N ARG A 85 1.54 0.13 -10.01
CA ARG A 85 2.84 -0.32 -9.46
C ARG A 85 4.06 0.34 -10.09
N ALA A 86 3.88 1.02 -11.22
CA ALA A 86 4.97 1.69 -11.91
C ALA A 86 5.35 3.02 -11.22
N SER A 87 6.51 3.58 -11.56
CA SER A 87 6.90 4.91 -11.09
C SER A 87 5.89 5.95 -11.52
N SER A 88 5.43 6.76 -10.57
CA SER A 88 4.48 7.84 -10.79
C SER A 88 3.09 7.39 -11.27
N ASP A 89 2.81 6.09 -11.17
CA ASP A 89 1.50 5.52 -11.45
C ASP A 89 0.63 5.58 -10.20
N TYR A 90 -0.62 5.98 -10.38
CA TYR A 90 -1.59 6.13 -9.30
C TYR A 90 -2.98 5.83 -9.84
N ALA A 91 -3.88 5.36 -8.98
CA ALA A 91 -5.29 5.29 -9.29
C ALA A 91 -6.08 6.21 -8.37
N ILE A 92 -7.27 6.60 -8.82
CA ILE A 92 -8.19 7.39 -8.02
C ILE A 92 -9.41 6.53 -7.70
N VAL A 93 -9.83 6.56 -6.42
CA VAL A 93 -11.07 5.94 -6.01
C VAL A 93 -12.25 6.78 -6.52
N ILE A 94 -13.01 6.28 -7.48
CA ILE A 94 -14.10 7.08 -8.11
C ILE A 94 -15.42 6.89 -7.38
N SER A 95 -15.78 5.63 -7.09
CA SER A 95 -17.05 5.34 -6.44
C SER A 95 -17.01 4.01 -5.68
N HIS A 96 -17.73 3.96 -4.57
CA HIS A 96 -18.03 2.72 -3.86
C HIS A 96 -19.46 2.29 -4.17
N ASN A 97 -19.64 1.03 -4.58
CA ASN A 97 -20.97 0.44 -4.64
C ASN A 97 -21.19 -0.44 -3.38
N PRO A 98 -22.02 0.00 -2.41
CA PRO A 98 -22.23 -0.73 -1.17
C PRO A 98 -22.98 -2.05 -1.38
N ASP A 99 -23.73 -2.20 -2.47
CA ASP A 99 -24.61 -3.35 -2.70
C ASP A 99 -23.83 -4.62 -3.09
N ASN A 100 -22.68 -4.46 -3.76
CA ASN A 100 -21.86 -5.57 -4.25
C ASN A 100 -20.46 -5.65 -3.60
N GLY A 101 -20.18 -4.79 -2.61
CA GLY A 101 -18.85 -4.73 -1.97
C GLY A 101 -17.70 -4.42 -2.93
N THR A 102 -18.01 -3.88 -4.12
CA THR A 102 -17.04 -3.61 -5.19
C THR A 102 -16.76 -2.12 -5.25
N SER A 103 -15.49 -1.77 -5.25
CA SER A 103 -15.03 -0.39 -5.42
C SER A 103 -14.39 -0.26 -6.81
N ARG A 104 -14.74 0.80 -7.55
CA ARG A 104 -14.16 1.06 -8.88
C ARG A 104 -13.08 2.13 -8.76
N SER A 105 -11.89 1.79 -9.23
CA SER A 105 -10.73 2.69 -9.36
C SER A 105 -10.21 2.64 -10.79
N PHE A 106 -9.88 3.80 -11.35
CA PHE A 106 -9.21 3.94 -12.64
C PHE A 106 -7.86 4.65 -12.45
#